data_AF-A0A6C0JDF9-F1
#
_entry.id   AF-A0A6C0JDF9-F1
#
_cell.length_a   1.000
_cell.length_b   1.000
_cell.length_c   1.000
_cell.angle_alpha   90.00
_cell.angle_beta   90.00
_cell.angle_gamma   90.00
#
_symmetry.space_group_name_H-M   'P 1'
#
loop_
_entity.id
_entity.type
_entity.pdbx_description
1 polymer ?
#
loop_
_entity_poly.entity_id
_entity_poly.type
_entity_poly.pdbx_seq_one_letter_code
_entity_poly.pdbx_strand_id
1 'polypeptide(L)'
;MACQRGVTVFTPYSDMFGKTSGGLSLSFHICEETPGTGTGMTDLDKKNIAEMNLIRMLVRDNDIQYIKSYFNAYINGEFDEFAQELNVDVFNRISLKLYNFQRNAIYIDYEIIRDYIITSFESLYQSTLQLYECNVLEEKYIIAQGKADILDDLTKLNEYLEELKNKSNVSFIPDVAVSTPLMTLRPEYDIYIRTYGYPEGGVFDSDLLGEILNTI
;
A
#
# COMPACT_ATOMS: atom_id res chain seq x y z
N MET A 1 13.32 37.48 24.30
CA MET A 1 14.60 36.72 24.32
C MET A 1 14.61 35.84 23.08
N ALA A 2 15.62 35.98 22.22
CA ALA A 2 15.69 35.26 20.94
C ALA A 2 16.04 33.78 21.16
N CYS A 3 15.25 32.86 20.58
CA CYS A 3 15.50 31.43 20.61
C CYS A 3 16.06 31.00 19.24
N GLN A 4 17.35 30.66 19.18
CA GLN A 4 17.99 30.14 17.97
C GLN A 4 17.51 28.69 17.73
N ARG A 5 16.86 28.46 16.58
CA ARG A 5 16.57 27.11 16.07
C ARG A 5 17.85 26.50 15.51
N GLY A 6 18.42 25.53 16.20
CA GLY A 6 19.46 24.64 15.65
C GLY A 6 18.82 23.34 15.18
N VAL A 7 18.91 23.06 13.87
CA VAL A 7 18.66 21.72 13.32
C VAL A 7 20.03 21.14 12.99
N THR A 8 20.48 20.14 13.74
CA THR A 8 21.65 19.34 13.38
C THR A 8 21.19 18.15 12.54
N VAL A 9 21.45 18.21 11.24
CA VAL A 9 21.29 17.06 10.33
C VAL A 9 22.60 16.27 10.36
N PHE A 10 22.57 15.05 10.90
CA PHE A 10 23.64 14.08 10.69
C PHE A 10 23.23 13.17 9.53
N THR A 11 23.99 13.23 8.43
CA THR A 11 23.90 12.25 7.34
C THR A 11 24.89 11.12 7.62
N PRO A 12 24.44 9.85 7.72
CA PRO A 12 25.33 8.73 7.51
C PRO A 12 25.38 8.40 6.01
N TYR A 13 26.58 8.55 5.44
CA TYR A 13 26.95 7.99 4.14
C TYR A 13 26.99 6.46 4.28
N SER A 14 26.36 5.73 3.35
CA SER A 14 26.34 4.26 3.35
C SER A 14 27.65 3.69 2.83
N ASP A 15 28.27 2.78 3.59
CA ASP A 15 29.19 1.79 3.03
C ASP A 15 28.45 0.47 2.81
N MET A 16 28.68 -0.12 1.63
CA MET A 16 28.21 -1.44 1.24
C MET A 16 28.78 -2.49 2.21
N PHE A 17 27.95 -3.44 2.63
CA PHE A 17 28.27 -4.59 3.48
C PHE A 17 28.49 -4.28 4.98
N GLY A 18 27.41 -4.31 5.76
CA GLY A 18 27.54 -4.54 7.20
C GLY A 18 26.35 -4.06 8.02
N LYS A 19 25.59 -5.01 8.57
CA LYS A 19 24.49 -4.80 9.52
C LYS A 19 24.81 -3.69 10.53
N THR A 20 24.02 -2.62 10.54
CA THR A 20 23.87 -1.77 11.73
C THR A 20 22.37 -1.58 12.01
N SER A 21 21.91 -2.18 13.09
CA SER A 21 20.60 -1.91 13.69
C SER A 21 20.66 -0.55 14.39
N GLY A 22 20.55 0.53 13.61
CA GLY A 22 20.43 1.89 14.12
C GLY A 22 18.96 2.24 14.29
N GLY A 23 18.41 2.04 15.49
CA GLY A 23 17.09 2.55 15.84
C GLY A 23 17.07 4.07 15.75
N LEU A 24 16.30 4.62 14.81
CA LEU A 24 16.01 6.06 14.74
C LEU A 24 15.13 6.44 15.94
N SER A 25 15.74 6.94 17.01
CA SER A 25 15.03 7.58 18.12
C SER A 25 14.83 9.06 17.79
N LEU A 26 13.63 9.41 17.28
CA LEU A 26 13.18 10.80 17.26
C LEU A 26 12.79 11.24 18.68
N SER A 27 13.70 11.92 19.35
CA SER A 27 13.41 12.57 20.63
C SER A 27 12.82 13.96 20.39
N PHE A 28 11.49 14.09 20.52
CA PHE A 28 10.83 15.39 20.56
C PHE A 28 11.03 16.02 21.94
N HIS A 29 11.85 17.07 22.03
CA HIS A 29 11.87 17.94 23.19
C HIS A 29 10.63 18.83 23.14
N ILE A 30 9.58 18.45 23.87
CA ILE A 30 8.44 19.31 24.15
C ILE A 30 8.92 20.31 25.22
N CYS A 31 9.12 21.56 24.84
CA CYS A 31 9.32 22.62 25.80
C CYS A 31 8.04 22.78 26.63
N GLU A 32 8.08 22.37 27.90
CA GLU A 32 7.04 22.70 28.87
C GLU A 32 7.09 24.20 29.15
N GLU A 33 6.20 24.95 28.50
CA GLU A 33 5.92 26.33 28.91
C GLU A 33 5.19 26.29 30.26
N THR A 34 5.78 26.94 31.27
CA THR A 34 5.17 27.06 32.60
C THR A 34 3.83 27.81 32.52
N PRO A 35 2.79 27.39 33.26
CA PRO A 35 1.47 27.99 33.13
C PRO A 35 1.46 29.39 33.75
N GLY A 36 1.44 30.41 32.89
CA GLY A 36 1.09 31.76 33.27
C GLY A 36 -0.36 31.81 33.74
N THR A 37 -0.56 32.17 35.00
CA THR A 37 -1.89 32.41 35.59
C THR A 37 -2.56 33.62 34.94
N GLY A 38 -3.58 33.36 34.12
CA GLY A 38 -4.70 34.29 33.89
C GLY A 38 -4.77 34.93 32.52
N THR A 39 -5.64 34.40 31.65
CA THR A 39 -6.60 35.10 30.77
C THR A 39 -7.44 34.04 30.06
N GLY A 40 -8.71 34.33 29.78
CA GLY A 40 -9.60 33.40 29.09
C GLY A 40 -9.01 32.95 27.75
N MET A 41 -9.14 31.66 27.45
CA MET A 41 -8.61 31.03 26.24
C MET A 41 -9.14 31.73 24.98
N THR A 42 -8.23 32.16 24.09
CA THR A 42 -8.62 32.89 22.88
C THR A 42 -9.31 31.94 21.89
N ASP A 43 -10.09 32.48 20.94
CA ASP A 43 -10.73 31.65 19.92
C ASP A 43 -9.72 30.97 18.98
N LEU A 44 -8.54 31.57 18.81
CA LEU A 44 -7.41 30.94 18.11
C LEU A 44 -6.89 29.73 18.90
N ASP A 45 -6.74 29.84 20.23
CA ASP A 45 -6.32 28.72 21.07
C ASP A 45 -7.34 27.58 21.01
N LYS A 46 -8.64 27.89 20.99
CA LYS A 46 -9.71 26.88 20.84
C LYS A 46 -9.61 26.16 19.49
N LYS A 47 -9.39 26.91 18.42
CA LYS A 47 -9.21 26.34 17.07
C LYS A 47 -8.01 25.38 17.03
N ASN A 48 -6.87 25.82 17.55
CA ASN A 48 -5.64 25.03 17.56
C ASN A 48 -5.77 23.76 18.41
N ILE A 49 -6.44 23.83 19.56
CA ILE A 49 -6.70 22.65 20.39
C ILE A 49 -7.64 21.66 19.68
N ALA A 50 -8.67 22.14 19.00
CA ALA A 50 -9.56 21.28 18.23
C ALA A 50 -8.81 20.56 17.09
N GLU A 51 -8.01 21.28 16.31
CA GLU A 51 -7.16 20.71 15.26
C GLU A 51 -6.20 19.64 15.80
N MET A 52 -5.49 19.95 16.88
CA MET A 52 -4.59 18.99 17.53
C MET A 52 -5.31 17.74 18.04
N ASN A 53 -6.54 17.87 18.52
CA ASN A 53 -7.32 16.71 18.96
C ASN A 53 -7.74 15.84 17.77
N LEU A 54 -8.07 16.43 16.63
CA LEU A 54 -8.37 15.70 15.39
C LEU A 54 -7.14 14.95 14.87
N ILE A 55 -5.97 15.61 14.84
CA ILE A 55 -4.71 14.96 14.45
C ILE A 55 -4.39 13.79 15.38
N ARG A 56 -4.54 13.98 16.70
CA ARG A 56 -4.34 12.88 17.66
C ARG A 56 -5.32 11.73 17.44
N MET A 57 -6.58 12.04 17.12
CA MET A 57 -7.60 11.02 16.84
C MET A 57 -7.25 10.22 15.59
N LEU A 58 -6.86 10.89 14.51
CA LEU A 58 -6.42 10.26 13.26
C LEU A 58 -5.20 9.36 13.48
N VAL A 59 -4.14 9.91 14.08
CA VAL A 59 -2.88 9.18 14.26
C VAL A 59 -3.04 8.03 15.24
N ARG A 60 -3.89 8.13 16.27
CA ARG A 60 -4.08 7.04 17.25
C ARG A 60 -5.09 5.99 16.83
N ASP A 61 -5.75 6.16 15.70
CA ASP A 61 -6.69 5.16 15.21
C ASP A 61 -5.96 3.84 14.92
N ASN A 62 -6.55 2.72 15.34
CA ASN A 62 -5.92 1.40 15.24
C ASN A 62 -5.62 1.01 13.78
N ASP A 63 -6.54 1.31 12.85
CA ASP A 63 -6.35 0.98 11.43
C ASP A 63 -5.21 1.82 10.83
N ILE A 64 -5.09 3.09 11.24
CA ILE A 64 -4.00 3.97 10.83
C ILE A 64 -2.67 3.53 11.43
N GLN A 65 -2.66 3.02 12.67
CA GLN A 65 -1.46 2.45 13.28
C GLN A 65 -0.99 1.18 12.56
N TYR A 66 -1.88 0.38 11.96
CA TYR A 66 -1.48 -0.77 11.15
C TYR A 66 -0.73 -0.37 9.87
N ILE A 67 -0.98 0.81 9.31
CA ILE A 67 -0.19 1.32 8.18
C ILE A 67 1.30 1.35 8.52
N LYS A 68 1.63 1.71 9.77
CA LYS A 68 3.02 1.69 10.25
C LYS A 68 3.60 0.29 10.33
N SER A 69 2.83 -0.72 10.75
CA SER A 69 3.32 -2.11 10.77
C SER A 69 3.57 -2.62 9.35
N TYR A 70 2.70 -2.27 8.41
CA TYR A 70 2.90 -2.58 6.98
C TYR A 70 4.17 -1.96 6.41
N PHE A 71 4.46 -0.69 6.74
CA PHE A 71 5.73 -0.07 6.37
C PHE A 71 6.94 -0.80 6.97
N ASN A 72 6.87 -1.22 8.23
CA ASN A 72 7.97 -1.93 8.86
C ASN A 72 8.23 -3.28 8.17
N ALA A 73 7.16 -4.06 7.89
CA ALA A 73 7.27 -5.32 7.17
C ALA A 73 7.86 -5.12 5.77
N TYR A 74 7.38 -4.11 5.04
CA TYR A 74 7.93 -3.74 3.73
C TYR A 74 9.43 -3.37 3.79
N ILE A 75 9.83 -2.54 4.76
CA ILE A 75 11.23 -2.13 4.95
C ILE A 75 12.13 -3.32 5.33
N ASN A 76 11.60 -4.26 6.11
CA ASN A 76 12.33 -5.47 6.53
C ASN A 76 12.43 -6.54 5.43
N GLY A 77 11.74 -6.35 4.30
CA GLY A 77 11.68 -7.33 3.22
C GLY A 77 10.72 -8.50 3.48
N GLU A 78 9.81 -8.36 4.44
CA GLU A 78 8.78 -9.34 4.79
C GLU A 78 7.58 -9.20 3.82
N PHE A 79 7.86 -9.24 2.51
CA PHE A 79 6.90 -8.86 1.47
C PHE A 79 5.69 -9.80 1.38
N ASP A 80 5.88 -11.10 1.56
CA ASP A 80 4.79 -12.08 1.51
C ASP A 80 3.79 -11.91 2.64
N GLU A 81 4.29 -11.68 3.87
CA GLU A 81 3.46 -11.47 5.06
C GLU A 81 2.69 -10.15 4.92
N PHE A 82 3.38 -9.08 4.56
CA PHE A 82 2.77 -7.78 4.29
C PHE A 82 1.69 -7.84 3.19
N ALA A 83 1.94 -8.52 2.06
CA ALA A 83 1.00 -8.61 0.96
C ALA A 83 -0.23 -9.47 1.27
N GLN A 84 -0.12 -10.42 2.19
CA GLN A 84 -1.26 -11.20 2.70
C GLN A 84 -2.11 -10.39 3.67
N GLU A 85 -1.48 -9.61 4.55
CA GLU A 85 -2.18 -8.77 5.52
C GLU A 85 -2.85 -7.56 4.87
N LEU A 86 -2.16 -6.84 3.99
CA LEU A 86 -2.71 -5.72 3.22
C LEU A 86 -3.45 -6.22 1.97
N ASN A 87 -4.53 -6.96 2.19
CA ASN A 87 -5.41 -7.41 1.11
C ASN A 87 -6.52 -6.40 0.80
N VAL A 88 -7.29 -6.72 -0.24
CA VAL A 88 -8.42 -5.93 -0.75
C VAL A 88 -9.42 -5.51 0.33
N ASP A 89 -9.76 -6.40 1.27
CA ASP A 89 -10.75 -6.10 2.30
C ASP A 89 -10.20 -5.10 3.33
N VAL A 90 -8.92 -5.26 3.69
CA VAL A 90 -8.22 -4.30 4.55
C VAL A 90 -8.07 -2.96 3.83
N PHE A 91 -7.77 -2.98 2.52
CA PHE A 91 -7.67 -1.77 1.72
C PHE A 91 -8.97 -0.95 1.78
N ASN A 92 -10.08 -1.58 1.41
CA ASN A 92 -11.41 -0.96 1.42
C ASN A 92 -11.80 -0.43 2.80
N ARG A 93 -11.52 -1.20 3.86
CA ARG A 93 -11.82 -0.79 5.24
C ARG A 93 -11.07 0.49 5.62
N ILE A 94 -9.78 0.57 5.31
CA ILE A 94 -8.94 1.73 5.64
C ILE A 94 -9.33 2.93 4.75
N SER A 95 -9.58 2.73 3.45
CA SER A 95 -10.04 3.79 2.55
C SER A 95 -11.35 4.42 3.03
N LEU A 96 -12.35 3.60 3.39
CA LEU A 96 -13.60 4.10 3.99
C LEU A 96 -13.36 4.88 5.28
N LYS A 97 -12.38 4.46 6.10
CA LYS A 97 -12.07 5.14 7.35
C LYS A 97 -11.40 6.50 7.12
N LEU A 98 -10.43 6.56 6.21
CA LEU A 98 -9.74 7.78 5.80
C LEU A 98 -10.70 8.79 5.14
N TYR A 99 -11.65 8.30 4.36
CA TYR A 99 -12.75 9.10 3.83
C TYR A 99 -13.64 9.67 4.95
N ASN A 100 -14.02 8.85 5.94
CA ASN A 100 -14.84 9.34 7.05
C ASN A 100 -14.11 10.40 7.91
N PHE A 101 -12.79 10.38 7.95
CA PHE A 101 -11.97 11.41 8.59
C PHE A 101 -12.00 12.75 7.85
N GLN A 102 -12.21 12.76 6.53
CA GLN A 102 -12.34 13.95 5.69
C GLN A 102 -13.44 14.92 6.15
N ARG A 103 -14.43 14.44 6.92
CA ARG A 103 -15.50 15.30 7.49
C ARG A 103 -14.96 16.46 8.35
N ASN A 104 -13.68 16.40 8.74
CA ASN A 104 -13.01 17.44 9.52
C ASN A 104 -12.06 18.33 8.69
N ALA A 105 -12.21 18.36 7.36
CA ALA A 105 -11.35 19.08 6.41
C ALA A 105 -11.32 20.62 6.52
N ILE A 106 -11.93 21.17 7.56
CA ILE A 106 -11.94 22.61 7.87
C ILE A 106 -10.55 23.08 8.36
N TYR A 107 -9.73 22.14 8.82
CA TYR A 107 -8.40 22.37 9.38
C TYR A 107 -7.32 21.95 8.37
N ILE A 108 -6.51 22.92 7.93
CA ILE A 108 -5.57 22.70 6.83
C ILE A 108 -4.40 21.80 7.21
N ASP A 109 -3.84 21.95 8.41
CA ASP A 109 -2.70 21.13 8.84
C ASP A 109 -3.16 19.69 9.09
N TYR A 110 -4.40 19.52 9.58
CA TYR A 110 -5.04 18.22 9.67
C TYR A 110 -5.18 17.54 8.30
N GLU A 111 -5.70 18.24 7.29
CA GLU A 111 -5.87 17.66 5.95
C GLU A 111 -4.53 17.33 5.29
N ILE A 112 -3.51 18.16 5.46
CA ILE A 112 -2.15 17.85 4.99
C ILE A 112 -1.67 16.51 5.58
N ILE A 113 -1.86 16.29 6.89
CA ILE A 113 -1.45 15.04 7.54
C ILE A 113 -2.29 13.86 7.03
N ARG A 114 -3.60 14.03 6.87
CA ARG A 114 -4.50 12.99 6.33
C ARG A 114 -4.11 12.58 4.92
N ASP A 115 -3.84 13.56 4.06
CA ASP A 115 -3.40 13.36 2.68
C ASP A 115 -2.07 12.61 2.58
N TYR A 116 -1.10 12.94 3.44
CA TYR A 116 0.14 12.18 3.54
C TYR A 116 -0.09 10.72 3.94
N ILE A 117 -1.03 10.47 4.86
CA ILE A 117 -1.38 9.10 5.27
C ILE A 117 -2.02 8.34 4.11
N ILE A 118 -2.94 8.97 3.37
CA ILE A 118 -3.57 8.38 2.17
C ILE A 118 -2.51 8.03 1.12
N THR A 119 -1.68 9.00 0.74
CA THR A 119 -0.64 8.78 -0.28
C THR A 119 0.31 7.66 0.13
N SER A 120 0.71 7.62 1.40
CA SER A 120 1.60 6.59 1.95
C SER A 120 0.93 5.21 1.92
N PHE A 121 -0.35 5.15 2.27
CA PHE A 121 -1.15 3.94 2.27
C PHE A 121 -1.37 3.38 0.86
N GLU A 122 -1.73 4.23 -0.10
CA GLU A 122 -1.89 3.86 -1.50
C GLU A 122 -0.57 3.40 -2.11
N SER A 123 0.54 4.03 -1.74
CA SER A 123 1.89 3.60 -2.16
C SER A 123 2.24 2.20 -1.65
N LEU A 124 1.85 1.88 -0.41
CA LEU A 124 2.00 0.51 0.11
C LEU A 124 1.11 -0.46 -0.66
N TYR A 125 -0.15 -0.12 -0.89
CA TYR A 125 -1.03 -1.01 -1.66
C TYR A 125 -0.49 -1.24 -3.08
N GLN A 126 0.04 -0.21 -3.72
CA GLN A 126 0.69 -0.34 -5.02
C GLN A 126 1.88 -1.30 -5.00
N SER A 127 2.67 -1.30 -3.92
CA SER A 127 3.79 -2.24 -3.81
C SER A 127 3.33 -3.69 -3.68
N THR A 128 2.16 -3.95 -3.06
CA THR A 128 1.55 -5.28 -3.07
C THR A 128 1.17 -5.71 -4.48
N LEU A 129 0.57 -4.81 -5.27
CA LEU A 129 0.19 -5.09 -6.66
C LEU A 129 1.42 -5.41 -7.53
N GLN A 130 2.49 -4.62 -7.36
CA GLN A 130 3.77 -4.87 -8.04
C GLN A 130 4.38 -6.21 -7.66
N LEU A 131 4.30 -6.63 -6.40
CA LEU A 131 4.76 -7.95 -5.96
C LEU A 131 3.98 -9.07 -6.68
N TYR A 132 2.66 -8.95 -6.78
CA TYR A 132 1.85 -9.92 -7.53
C TYR A 132 2.25 -9.98 -9.01
N GLU A 133 2.50 -8.84 -9.65
CA GLU A 133 2.99 -8.80 -11.04
C GLU A 133 4.35 -9.48 -11.20
N CYS A 134 5.28 -9.22 -10.28
CA CYS A 134 6.60 -9.86 -10.25
C CYS A 134 6.48 -11.39 -10.15
N ASN A 135 5.64 -11.89 -9.24
CA ASN A 135 5.42 -13.33 -9.06
C ASN A 135 4.84 -13.97 -10.34
N VAL A 136 3.84 -13.32 -10.96
CA VAL A 136 3.27 -13.79 -12.24
C VAL A 136 4.31 -13.77 -13.37
N LEU A 137 5.18 -12.77 -13.41
CA LEU A 137 6.25 -12.68 -14.39
C LEU A 137 7.32 -13.76 -14.19
N GLU A 138 7.66 -14.05 -12.94
CA GLU A 138 8.59 -15.13 -12.59
C GLU A 138 8.05 -16.50 -13.02
N GLU A 139 6.77 -16.78 -12.76
CA GLU A 139 6.12 -18.02 -13.23
C GLU A 139 6.16 -18.13 -14.76
N LYS A 140 5.83 -17.05 -15.47
CA LYS A 140 5.91 -17.00 -16.94
C LYS A 140 7.33 -17.20 -17.45
N TYR A 141 8.31 -16.62 -16.76
CA TYR A 141 9.73 -16.76 -17.09
C TYR A 141 10.18 -18.20 -16.93
N ILE A 142 9.86 -18.87 -15.81
CA ILE A 142 10.20 -20.28 -15.57
C ILE A 142 9.60 -21.18 -16.66
N ILE A 143 8.34 -20.95 -17.04
CA ILE A 143 7.68 -21.70 -18.12
C ILE A 143 8.39 -21.45 -19.46
N ALA A 144 8.73 -20.20 -19.77
CA ALA A 144 9.40 -19.85 -21.03
C ALA A 144 10.82 -20.45 -21.09
N GLN A 145 11.57 -20.39 -19.98
CA GLN A 145 12.89 -20.97 -19.85
C GLN A 145 12.85 -22.48 -20.03
N GLY A 146 11.92 -23.18 -19.37
CA GLY A 146 11.76 -24.62 -19.55
C GLY A 146 11.44 -25.03 -20.98
N LYS A 147 10.67 -24.20 -21.71
CA LYS A 147 10.42 -24.42 -23.14
C LYS A 147 11.68 -24.18 -23.99
N ALA A 148 12.45 -23.13 -23.70
CA ALA A 148 13.71 -22.86 -24.39
C ALA A 148 14.72 -24.00 -24.17
N ASP A 149 14.85 -24.49 -22.94
CA ASP A 149 15.75 -25.59 -22.58
C ASP A 149 15.43 -26.90 -23.32
N ILE A 150 14.15 -27.13 -23.67
CA ILE A 150 13.72 -28.25 -24.52
C ILE A 150 14.12 -28.00 -25.98
N LEU A 151 13.92 -26.78 -26.49
CA LEU A 151 14.20 -26.43 -27.88
C LEU A 151 15.69 -26.41 -28.21
N ASP A 152 16.53 -26.01 -27.25
CA ASP A 152 17.98 -25.89 -27.42
C ASP A 152 18.71 -27.25 -27.35
N ASP A 153 18.06 -28.30 -26.84
CA ASP A 153 18.61 -29.65 -26.74
C ASP A 153 17.84 -30.62 -27.66
N LEU A 154 18.48 -31.02 -28.76
CA LEU A 154 17.92 -31.97 -29.74
C LEU A 154 17.42 -33.28 -29.11
N THR A 155 18.04 -33.74 -28.01
CA THR A 155 17.63 -34.97 -27.32
C THR A 155 16.30 -34.75 -26.62
N LYS A 156 16.21 -33.69 -25.79
CA LYS A 156 14.98 -33.31 -25.09
C LYS A 156 13.86 -32.95 -26.06
N LEU A 157 14.18 -32.32 -27.18
CA LEU A 157 13.21 -32.01 -28.23
C LEU A 157 12.60 -33.28 -28.82
N ASN A 158 13.42 -34.28 -29.14
CA ASN A 158 12.92 -35.56 -29.66
C ASN A 158 12.09 -36.32 -28.62
N GLU A 159 12.49 -36.34 -27.35
CA GLU A 159 11.71 -36.91 -26.26
C GLU A 159 10.35 -36.22 -26.10
N TYR A 160 10.34 -34.89 -26.12
CA TYR A 160 9.12 -34.08 -26.05
C TYR A 160 8.18 -34.32 -27.24
N LEU A 161 8.71 -34.46 -28.46
CA LEU A 161 7.93 -34.79 -29.65
C LEU A 161 7.33 -36.20 -29.59
N GLU A 162 8.07 -37.19 -29.10
CA GLU A 162 7.57 -38.55 -28.91
C GLU A 162 6.51 -38.59 -27.79
N GLU A 163 6.68 -37.82 -26.70
CA GLU A 163 5.61 -37.64 -25.71
C GLU A 163 4.34 -37.03 -26.31
N LEU A 164 4.47 -35.98 -27.12
CA LEU A 164 3.32 -35.34 -27.79
C LEU A 164 2.62 -36.33 -28.73
N LYS A 165 3.38 -37.13 -29.47
CA LYS A 165 2.88 -38.17 -30.38
C LYS A 165 2.20 -39.32 -29.64
N ASN A 166 2.70 -39.67 -28.45
CA ASN A 166 2.08 -40.67 -27.59
C ASN A 166 0.80 -40.12 -26.92
N LYS A 167 0.76 -38.83 -26.58
CA LYS A 167 -0.42 -38.12 -26.08
C LYS A 167 -1.48 -37.88 -27.17
N SER A 168 -1.08 -37.70 -28.43
CA SER A 168 -2.00 -37.45 -29.55
C SER A 168 -2.78 -38.67 -30.04
N ASN A 169 -2.41 -39.89 -29.60
CA ASN A 169 -3.21 -41.10 -29.81
C ASN A 169 -4.46 -41.17 -28.89
N VAL A 170 -4.67 -40.19 -28.01
CA VAL A 170 -5.88 -40.02 -27.20
C VAL A 170 -6.60 -38.75 -27.66
N SER A 171 -7.64 -38.93 -28.49
CA SER A 171 -8.64 -37.94 -28.92
C SER A 171 -8.15 -36.51 -29.21
N PHE A 172 -8.00 -36.23 -30.51
CA PHE A 172 -7.80 -34.90 -31.08
C PHE A 172 -8.83 -33.89 -30.53
N ILE A 173 -8.30 -32.85 -29.87
CA ILE A 173 -8.99 -31.67 -29.35
C ILE A 173 -9.86 -32.00 -28.10
N PRO A 174 -9.32 -31.89 -26.88
CA PRO A 174 -10.19 -31.43 -25.80
C PRO A 174 -10.70 -30.06 -26.24
N ASP A 175 -12.01 -29.86 -26.28
CA ASP A 175 -12.58 -28.52 -26.21
C ASP A 175 -12.02 -27.91 -24.93
N VAL A 176 -10.86 -27.26 -25.03
CA VAL A 176 -10.40 -26.34 -24.02
C VAL A 176 -11.30 -25.14 -24.22
N ALA A 177 -12.53 -25.26 -23.72
CA ALA A 177 -13.23 -24.12 -23.20
C ALA A 177 -12.26 -23.55 -22.17
N VAL A 178 -11.43 -22.61 -22.61
CA VAL A 178 -10.77 -21.66 -21.74
C VAL A 178 -11.94 -20.90 -21.13
N SER A 179 -12.54 -21.51 -20.11
CA SER A 179 -13.35 -20.80 -19.14
C SER A 179 -12.32 -19.95 -18.41
N THR A 180 -11.92 -18.83 -19.03
CA THR A 180 -11.43 -17.71 -18.26
C THR A 180 -12.48 -17.55 -17.16
N PRO A 181 -12.13 -17.73 -15.88
CA PRO A 181 -13.08 -17.42 -14.84
C PRO A 181 -13.53 -15.99 -15.14
N LEU A 182 -14.84 -15.79 -15.34
CA LEU A 182 -15.38 -14.45 -15.42
C LEU A 182 -14.99 -13.82 -14.08
N MET A 183 -13.93 -13.02 -14.11
CA MET A 183 -13.47 -12.28 -12.96
C MET A 183 -14.61 -11.31 -12.67
N THR A 184 -15.45 -11.71 -11.72
CA THR A 184 -16.61 -10.93 -11.35
C THR A 184 -16.06 -9.82 -10.49
N LEU A 185 -15.92 -8.64 -11.09
CA LEU A 185 -15.46 -7.46 -10.39
C LEU A 185 -16.44 -7.18 -9.23
N ARG A 186 -15.90 -6.84 -8.05
CA ARG A 186 -16.76 -6.48 -6.92
C ARG A 186 -17.58 -5.23 -7.27
N PRO A 187 -18.84 -5.11 -6.78
CA PRO A 187 -19.73 -4.02 -7.15
C PRO A 187 -19.13 -2.62 -6.93
N GLU A 188 -18.40 -2.42 -5.84
CA GLU A 188 -17.76 -1.15 -5.50
C GLU A 188 -16.74 -0.70 -6.56
N TYR A 189 -15.97 -1.62 -7.14
CA TYR A 189 -14.98 -1.31 -8.18
C TYR A 189 -15.65 -1.13 -9.54
N ASP A 190 -16.72 -1.86 -9.84
CA ASP A 190 -17.51 -1.62 -11.05
C ASP A 190 -18.13 -0.22 -11.02
N ILE A 191 -18.67 0.21 -9.88
CA ILE A 191 -19.18 1.57 -9.68
C ILE A 191 -18.04 2.58 -9.83
N TYR A 192 -16.89 2.35 -9.21
CA TYR A 192 -15.73 3.24 -9.34
C TYR A 192 -15.32 3.42 -10.80
N ILE A 193 -15.09 2.32 -11.51
CA ILE A 193 -14.61 2.36 -12.91
C ILE A 193 -15.63 3.05 -13.82
N ARG A 194 -16.93 2.83 -13.61
CA ARG A 194 -17.98 3.51 -14.38
C ARG A 194 -18.06 5.00 -14.09
N THR A 195 -17.77 5.41 -12.85
CA THR A 195 -17.95 6.78 -12.39
C THR A 195 -16.73 7.64 -12.66
N TYR A 196 -15.53 7.12 -12.35
CA TYR A 196 -14.26 7.86 -12.38
C TYR A 196 -13.27 7.34 -13.44
N GLY A 197 -13.56 6.20 -14.07
CA GLY A 197 -12.65 5.53 -15.00
C GLY A 197 -11.71 4.53 -14.31
N TYR A 198 -10.87 3.89 -15.10
CA TYR A 198 -9.86 2.97 -14.57
C TYR A 198 -8.77 3.75 -13.81
N PRO A 199 -8.39 3.33 -12.60
CA PRO A 199 -7.40 4.05 -11.80
C PRO A 199 -6.04 4.13 -12.50
N GLU A 200 -5.41 5.30 -12.46
CA GLU A 200 -4.05 5.48 -12.96
C GLU A 200 -3.07 4.71 -12.06
N GLY A 201 -2.22 3.88 -12.65
CA GLY A 201 -1.29 3.02 -11.90
C GLY A 201 -1.92 1.80 -11.23
N GLY A 202 -3.24 1.60 -11.31
CA GLY A 202 -3.92 0.40 -10.80
C GLY A 202 -4.35 0.45 -9.33
N VAL A 203 -4.07 1.55 -8.60
CA VAL A 203 -4.59 1.79 -7.24
C VAL A 203 -5.79 2.71 -7.29
N PHE A 204 -6.89 2.29 -6.67
CA PHE A 204 -8.07 3.12 -6.51
C PHE A 204 -7.81 4.23 -5.50
N ASP A 205 -8.24 5.45 -5.82
CA ASP A 205 -8.18 6.60 -4.90
C ASP A 205 -9.02 6.29 -3.66
N SER A 206 -8.43 6.44 -2.49
CA SER A 206 -9.03 6.05 -1.22
C SER A 206 -10.22 6.92 -0.84
N ASP A 207 -10.23 8.19 -1.21
CA ASP A 207 -11.34 9.10 -0.93
C ASP A 207 -12.52 8.80 -1.87
N LEU A 208 -12.27 8.62 -3.17
CA LEU A 208 -13.31 8.27 -4.15
C LEU A 208 -13.90 6.87 -3.90
N LEU A 209 -13.04 5.90 -3.57
CA LEU A 209 -13.51 4.57 -3.22
C LEU A 209 -14.25 4.58 -1.87
N GLY A 210 -13.76 5.33 -0.89
CA GLY A 210 -14.42 5.52 0.39
C GLY A 210 -15.81 6.14 0.26
N GLU A 211 -15.98 7.10 -0.66
CA GLU A 211 -17.29 7.67 -1.00
C GLU A 211 -18.27 6.58 -1.47
N ILE A 212 -17.86 5.75 -2.43
CA ILE A 212 -18.68 4.64 -2.94
C ILE A 212 -19.00 3.64 -1.82
N LEU A 213 -18.00 3.20 -1.06
CA LEU A 213 -18.16 2.24 0.03
C LEU A 213 -19.12 2.74 1.11
N ASN A 214 -19.22 4.05 1.31
CA ASN A 214 -20.12 4.65 2.28
C ASN A 214 -21.60 4.68 1.79
N THR A 215 -21.85 4.36 0.51
CA THR A 215 -23.20 4.40 -0.10
C THR A 215 -23.83 3.01 -0.31
N ILE A 216 -23.07 1.95 -0.14
CA ILE A 216 -23.48 0.55 -0.35
C ILE A 216 -23.76 -0.11 1.00
#